data_AF-A0AAE0HYY2-F1
#
_entry.id   AF-A0AAE0HYY2-F1
#
_cell.length_a   1.000
_cell.length_b   1.000
_cell.length_c   1.000
_cell.angle_alpha   90.00
_cell.angle_beta   90.00
_cell.angle_gamma   90.00
#
_symmetry.space_group_name_H-M   'P 1'
#
loop_
_entity.id
_entity.type
_entity.pdbx_description
1 polymer ?
#
loop_
_entity_poly.entity_id
_entity_poly.type
_entity_poly.pdbx_seq_one_letter_code
_entity_poly.pdbx_strand_id
1 'polypeptide(L)'
;MNTQLEFRKVAYLDDTDLIGSWKALEQRINQLIPRLYDASARDPVSVGQLATLLGKVCGADLVNRPELNSQLRRQLIEAYIWRALLTDVFGASGYIWAGKAHVAIANLRSELEDYERDDLIDGGEYIQWFSRTAALMDFVWRSDPRCSERLRSVARKLRQELRLLEKSNVEEGSVERELMKVVTTACGLDFTMAKSNASYTVFMYDVRDTSPKPPPCKLHGMPFDSENMEDTYYPGAQPWNLRSRVDVVRSPGIIKIGSGLGSEYGKPTVLVKRKVLCLP
;
A
#
# COMPACT_ATOMS: atom_id res chain seq x y z
N MET A 1 25.63 -30.18 20.20
CA MET A 1 25.33 -28.76 20.48
C MET A 1 23.83 -28.64 20.64
N ASN A 2 23.34 -28.09 21.75
CA ASN A 2 21.90 -27.84 21.93
C ASN A 2 21.54 -26.49 21.31
N THR A 3 21.11 -26.51 20.05
CA THR A 3 20.53 -25.33 19.41
C THR A 3 19.09 -25.18 19.88
N GLN A 4 18.90 -24.68 21.10
CA GLN A 4 17.59 -24.17 21.51
C GLN A 4 17.25 -23.00 20.58
N LEU A 5 16.25 -23.22 19.72
CA LEU A 5 15.55 -22.14 19.05
C LEU A 5 14.79 -21.36 20.13
N GLU A 6 15.42 -20.30 20.64
CA GLU A 6 14.67 -19.25 21.30
C GLU A 6 13.61 -18.75 20.32
N PHE A 7 12.36 -19.10 20.57
CA PHE A 7 11.22 -18.49 19.91
C PHE A 7 11.24 -17.00 20.28
N ARG A 8 11.89 -16.20 19.42
CA ARG A 8 11.94 -14.74 19.56
C ARG A 8 10.53 -14.25 19.80
N LYS A 9 10.33 -13.55 20.91
CA LYS A 9 9.03 -12.98 21.27
C LYS A 9 8.46 -12.24 20.06
N VAL A 10 7.20 -12.51 19.75
CA VAL A 10 6.44 -11.70 18.78
C VAL A 10 6.58 -10.24 19.21
N ALA A 11 6.91 -9.37 18.26
CA ALA A 11 7.18 -7.99 18.58
C ALA A 11 5.86 -7.27 18.85
N TYR A 12 5.70 -6.73 20.06
CA TYR A 12 4.68 -5.70 20.27
C TYR A 12 5.07 -4.51 19.38
N LEU A 13 4.20 -4.22 18.41
CA LEU A 13 4.32 -3.07 17.54
C LEU A 13 3.42 -1.96 18.09
N ASP A 14 4.03 -0.86 18.54
CA ASP A 14 3.25 0.29 18.95
C ASP A 14 2.65 1.00 17.74
N ASP A 15 1.40 1.46 17.86
CA ASP A 15 0.73 2.16 16.76
C ASP A 15 1.41 3.51 16.46
N THR A 16 2.07 4.12 17.44
CA THR A 16 2.88 5.35 17.24
C THR A 16 4.07 5.09 16.34
N ASP A 17 4.78 3.97 16.53
CA ASP A 17 5.95 3.58 15.73
C ASP A 17 5.55 3.18 14.29
N LEU A 18 4.42 2.50 14.14
CA LEU A 18 3.84 2.18 12.83
C LEU A 18 3.39 3.45 12.10
N ILE A 19 2.68 4.36 12.76
CA ILE A 19 2.24 5.64 12.18
C ILE A 19 3.45 6.52 11.84
N GLY A 20 4.50 6.51 12.67
CA GLY A 20 5.77 7.17 12.41
C GLY A 20 6.47 6.60 11.17
N SER A 21 6.54 5.27 11.06
CA SER A 21 7.11 4.56 9.91
C SER A 21 6.34 4.83 8.61
N TRP A 22 5.00 4.88 8.68
CA TRP A 22 4.16 5.23 7.54
C TRP A 22 4.35 6.70 7.10
N LYS A 23 4.42 7.64 8.05
CA LYS A 23 4.75 9.05 7.76
C LYS A 23 6.14 9.19 7.13
N ALA A 24 7.13 8.40 7.56
CA ALA A 24 8.45 8.38 6.95
C ALA A 24 8.42 7.84 5.50
N LEU A 25 7.60 6.82 5.21
CA LEU A 25 7.37 6.32 3.85
C LEU A 25 6.69 7.38 2.97
N GLU A 26 5.64 8.04 3.46
CA GLU A 26 4.98 9.16 2.75
C GLU A 26 5.97 10.31 2.48
N GLN A 27 6.84 10.65 3.44
CA GLN A 27 7.86 11.69 3.27
C GLN A 27 8.88 11.31 2.19
N ARG A 28 9.33 10.04 2.13
CA ARG A 28 10.24 9.56 1.07
C ARG A 28 9.61 9.64 -0.32
N ILE A 29 8.34 9.26 -0.46
CA ILE A 29 7.59 9.38 -1.73
C ILE A 29 7.51 10.87 -2.14
N ASN A 30 7.18 11.76 -1.21
CA ASN A 30 7.14 13.20 -1.45
C ASN A 30 8.52 13.83 -1.78
N GLN A 31 9.62 13.27 -1.26
CA GLN A 31 10.99 13.67 -1.62
C GLN A 31 11.45 13.16 -3.00
N LEU A 32 10.84 12.08 -3.50
CA LEU A 32 11.11 11.53 -4.84
C LEU A 32 10.41 12.32 -5.95
N ILE A 33 9.17 12.78 -5.73
CA ILE A 33 8.38 13.51 -6.74
C ILE A 33 9.12 14.72 -7.36
N PRO A 34 9.86 15.58 -6.63
CA PRO A 34 10.69 16.65 -7.21
C PRO A 34 11.79 16.19 -8.19
N ARG A 35 12.20 14.91 -8.17
CA ARG A 35 13.13 14.31 -9.15
C ARG A 35 12.39 13.78 -10.37
N LEU A 36 11.18 13.24 -10.16
CA LEU A 36 10.31 12.69 -11.19
C LEU A 36 9.49 13.74 -11.96
N TYR A 37 9.33 14.96 -11.45
CA TYR A 37 8.54 15.99 -12.12
C TYR A 37 8.97 17.39 -11.66
N ASP A 38 8.98 18.35 -12.57
CA ASP A 38 9.18 19.76 -12.24
C ASP A 38 7.89 20.56 -12.37
N ALA A 39 7.48 21.19 -11.27
CA ALA A 39 6.30 22.04 -11.23
C ALA A 39 6.49 23.40 -11.97
N SER A 40 7.73 23.78 -12.28
CA SER A 40 8.09 25.02 -12.97
C SER A 40 8.37 24.84 -14.47
N ALA A 41 8.61 23.61 -14.93
CA ALA A 41 8.78 23.33 -16.36
C ALA A 41 7.45 23.45 -17.09
N ARG A 42 7.37 24.37 -18.05
CA ARG A 42 6.19 24.61 -18.91
C ARG A 42 5.98 23.52 -19.98
N ASP A 43 6.51 22.33 -19.78
CA ASP A 43 6.72 21.35 -20.85
C ASP A 43 5.42 20.60 -21.21
N PRO A 44 4.88 20.75 -22.43
CA PRO A 44 3.63 20.12 -22.83
C PRO A 44 3.73 18.58 -22.96
N VAL A 45 4.93 18.03 -23.13
CA VAL A 45 5.17 16.57 -23.24
C VAL A 45 4.62 15.82 -22.02
N SER A 46 4.65 16.48 -20.85
CA SER A 46 4.17 15.93 -19.58
C SER A 46 2.68 15.54 -19.56
N VAL A 47 1.82 16.13 -20.39
CA VAL A 47 0.35 15.93 -20.27
C VAL A 47 -0.07 14.56 -20.82
N GLY A 48 0.39 14.16 -22.01
CA GLY A 48 0.06 12.85 -22.61
C GLY A 48 0.70 11.66 -21.87
N GLN A 49 1.82 11.90 -21.20
CA GLN A 49 2.49 10.91 -20.36
C GLN A 49 1.82 10.75 -19.00
N LEU A 50 1.42 11.88 -18.36
CA LEU A 50 0.51 11.80 -17.21
C LEU A 50 -0.78 11.10 -17.60
N ALA A 51 -1.47 11.50 -18.67
CA ALA A 51 -2.69 10.86 -19.17
C ALA A 51 -2.61 9.32 -19.20
N THR A 52 -1.49 8.77 -19.66
CA THR A 52 -1.25 7.32 -19.70
C THR A 52 -1.09 6.68 -18.31
N LEU A 53 -0.43 7.37 -17.37
CA LEU A 53 -0.33 6.95 -15.96
C LEU A 53 -1.63 7.18 -15.18
N LEU A 54 -2.39 8.23 -15.54
CA LEU A 54 -3.70 8.56 -14.95
C LEU A 54 -4.75 7.55 -15.36
N GLY A 55 -4.81 7.14 -16.63
CA GLY A 55 -5.72 6.07 -17.08
C GLY A 55 -5.45 4.70 -16.42
N LYS A 56 -4.31 4.52 -15.74
CA LYS A 56 -4.08 3.36 -14.85
C LYS A 56 -4.67 3.58 -13.45
N VAL A 57 -4.51 4.77 -12.87
CA VAL A 57 -4.86 5.09 -11.46
C VAL A 57 -6.30 5.59 -11.28
N CYS A 58 -6.86 6.16 -12.33
CA CYS A 58 -8.11 6.92 -12.38
C CYS A 58 -8.95 6.42 -13.57
N GLY A 59 -10.26 6.69 -13.58
CA GLY A 59 -11.09 6.44 -14.77
C GLY A 59 -10.64 7.27 -15.97
N ALA A 60 -10.92 6.82 -17.20
CA ALA A 60 -10.54 7.51 -18.44
C ALA A 60 -11.09 8.95 -18.51
N ASP A 61 -12.20 9.23 -17.83
CA ASP A 61 -12.84 10.56 -17.76
C ASP A 61 -11.91 11.63 -17.16
N LEU A 62 -11.01 11.24 -16.26
CA LEU A 62 -10.07 12.14 -15.58
C LEU A 62 -8.86 12.53 -16.45
N VAL A 63 -8.61 11.79 -17.53
CA VAL A 63 -7.50 12.01 -18.45
C VAL A 63 -7.68 13.30 -19.28
N ASN A 64 -8.93 13.68 -19.55
CA ASN A 64 -9.27 14.74 -20.50
C ASN A 64 -9.44 16.13 -19.85
N ARG A 65 -9.24 16.28 -18.53
CA ARG A 65 -9.37 17.57 -17.84
C ARG A 65 -8.16 18.49 -18.16
N PRO A 66 -8.33 19.65 -18.84
CA PRO A 66 -7.21 20.50 -19.26
C PRO A 66 -6.50 21.22 -18.10
N GLU A 67 -7.16 21.33 -16.94
CA GLU A 67 -6.70 22.12 -15.78
C GLU A 67 -5.84 21.31 -14.79
N LEU A 68 -5.10 20.31 -15.29
CA LEU A 68 -4.09 19.58 -14.53
C LEU A 68 -2.94 20.52 -14.13
N ASN A 69 -3.12 21.24 -13.02
CA ASN A 69 -2.13 22.14 -12.43
C ASN A 69 -0.96 21.36 -11.81
N SER A 70 0.16 22.04 -11.55
CA SER A 70 1.40 21.39 -11.12
C SER A 70 1.34 20.77 -9.71
N GLN A 71 0.42 21.20 -8.85
CA GLN A 71 0.16 20.55 -7.55
C GLN A 71 -0.59 19.22 -7.75
N LEU A 72 -1.67 19.23 -8.53
CA LEU A 72 -2.46 18.04 -8.82
C LEU A 72 -1.62 16.95 -9.49
N ARG A 73 -0.77 17.31 -10.47
CA ARG A 73 0.18 16.37 -11.11
C ARG A 73 1.06 15.65 -10.10
N ARG A 74 1.58 16.36 -9.09
CA ARG A 74 2.43 15.77 -8.02
C ARG A 74 1.64 14.78 -7.16
N GLN A 75 0.42 15.15 -6.76
CA GLN A 75 -0.48 14.28 -5.99
C GLN A 75 -0.87 13.01 -6.75
N LEU A 76 -0.93 13.06 -8.09
CA LEU A 76 -1.24 11.90 -8.92
C LEU A 76 -0.02 10.98 -9.15
N ILE A 77 1.20 11.52 -9.16
CA ILE A 77 2.44 10.72 -9.10
C ILE A 77 2.58 10.03 -7.73
N GLU A 78 2.21 10.72 -6.64
CA GLU A 78 2.09 10.14 -5.30
C GLU A 78 1.12 8.94 -5.30
N ALA A 79 -0.08 9.13 -5.85
CA ALA A 79 -1.10 8.08 -6.00
C ALA A 79 -0.60 6.88 -6.82
N TYR A 80 0.15 7.13 -7.90
CA TYR A 80 0.75 6.07 -8.72
C TYR A 80 1.73 5.21 -7.92
N ILE A 81 2.66 5.85 -7.22
CA ILE A 81 3.68 5.17 -6.41
C ILE A 81 3.01 4.36 -5.30
N TRP A 82 2.02 4.93 -4.62
CA TRP A 82 1.25 4.23 -3.59
C TRP A 82 0.50 3.01 -4.12
N ARG A 83 -0.13 3.11 -5.29
CA ARG A 83 -0.83 1.97 -5.92
C ARG A 83 0.14 0.87 -6.35
N ALA A 84 1.32 1.23 -6.86
CA ALA A 84 2.37 0.25 -7.16
C ALA A 84 2.84 -0.47 -5.89
N LEU A 85 3.07 0.25 -4.79
CA LEU A 85 3.40 -0.35 -3.49
C LEU A 85 2.26 -1.23 -2.94
N LEU A 86 0.99 -0.82 -3.08
CA LEU A 86 -0.14 -1.66 -2.70
C LEU A 86 -0.21 -2.96 -3.51
N THR A 87 0.13 -2.90 -4.80
CA THR A 87 0.08 -4.08 -5.69
C THR A 87 1.27 -5.02 -5.47
N ASP A 88 2.48 -4.48 -5.43
CA ASP A 88 3.73 -5.25 -5.44
C ASP A 88 4.31 -5.53 -4.04
N VAL A 89 3.86 -4.83 -2.98
CA VAL A 89 4.45 -4.91 -1.62
C VAL A 89 3.42 -5.18 -0.51
N PHE A 90 2.28 -4.50 -0.47
CA PHE A 90 1.28 -4.67 0.60
C PHE A 90 0.07 -5.56 0.24
N GLY A 91 0.02 -6.08 -0.98
CA GLY A 91 -1.11 -6.88 -1.49
C GLY A 91 -0.98 -8.38 -1.21
N ALA A 92 -1.93 -9.18 -1.70
CA ALA A 92 -1.93 -10.65 -1.53
C ALA A 92 -0.68 -11.36 -2.09
N SER A 93 0.05 -10.73 -3.02
CA SER A 93 1.35 -11.19 -3.55
C SER A 93 2.57 -10.57 -2.84
N GLY A 94 2.36 -9.76 -1.79
CA GLY A 94 3.30 -8.78 -1.23
C GLY A 94 4.51 -9.33 -0.45
N TYR A 95 4.59 -10.65 -0.22
CA TYR A 95 5.60 -11.29 0.64
C TYR A 95 7.01 -11.34 0.05
N ILE A 96 7.53 -10.19 -0.42
CA ILE A 96 8.92 -9.98 -0.84
C ILE A 96 9.89 -10.47 0.25
N TRP A 97 9.56 -10.21 1.52
CA TRP A 97 10.37 -10.57 2.69
C TRP A 97 10.49 -12.06 2.95
N ALA A 98 9.55 -12.87 2.46
CA ALA A 98 9.59 -14.33 2.57
C ALA A 98 10.59 -14.98 1.59
N GLY A 99 11.23 -14.20 0.70
CA GLY A 99 12.20 -14.71 -0.28
C GLY A 99 11.59 -15.84 -1.13
N LYS A 100 12.22 -17.02 -1.13
CA LYS A 100 11.67 -18.20 -1.82
C LYS A 100 10.26 -18.58 -1.31
N ALA A 101 10.01 -18.49 -0.01
CA ALA A 101 8.80 -18.99 0.63
C ALA A 101 7.52 -18.18 0.34
N HIS A 102 7.61 -17.06 -0.37
CA HIS A 102 6.48 -16.16 -0.66
C HIS A 102 5.19 -16.83 -1.18
N VAL A 103 5.27 -17.83 -2.08
CA VAL A 103 4.09 -18.57 -2.55
C VAL A 103 3.52 -19.44 -1.43
N ALA A 104 4.36 -20.13 -0.68
CA ALA A 104 3.90 -20.96 0.45
C ALA A 104 3.26 -20.12 1.56
N ILE A 105 3.75 -18.90 1.81
CA ILE A 105 3.14 -17.97 2.78
C ILE A 105 1.85 -17.34 2.23
N ALA A 106 1.77 -17.04 0.93
CA ALA A 106 0.53 -16.60 0.30
C ALA A 106 -0.57 -17.68 0.35
N ASN A 107 -0.22 -18.92 0.00
CA ASN A 107 -1.13 -20.06 0.07
C ASN A 107 -1.57 -20.33 1.51
N LEU A 108 -0.63 -20.45 2.46
CA LEU A 108 -0.92 -20.66 3.88
C LEU A 108 -1.84 -19.56 4.44
N ARG A 109 -1.63 -18.31 4.06
CA ARG A 109 -2.51 -17.21 4.46
C ARG A 109 -3.90 -17.36 3.87
N SER A 110 -4.02 -17.66 2.57
CA SER A 110 -5.32 -17.90 1.92
C SER A 110 -6.07 -19.07 2.57
N GLU A 111 -5.38 -20.17 2.86
CA GLU A 111 -5.96 -21.34 3.54
C GLU A 111 -6.45 -20.97 4.96
N LEU A 112 -5.70 -20.17 5.71
CA LEU A 112 -6.12 -19.68 7.03
C LEU A 112 -7.26 -18.65 6.97
N GLU A 113 -7.26 -17.75 5.97
CA GLU A 113 -8.33 -16.77 5.72
C GLU A 113 -9.62 -17.42 5.17
N ASP A 114 -9.53 -18.63 4.60
CA ASP A 114 -10.68 -19.48 4.28
C ASP A 114 -11.16 -20.23 5.54
N TYR A 115 -10.26 -20.82 6.36
CA TYR A 115 -10.64 -21.49 7.60
C TYR A 115 -11.23 -20.56 8.68
N GLU A 116 -10.78 -19.29 8.76
CA GLU A 116 -11.39 -18.26 9.62
C GLU A 116 -12.83 -17.94 9.16
N ARG A 117 -13.08 -17.95 7.85
CA ARG A 117 -14.39 -17.62 7.25
C ARG A 117 -15.40 -18.76 7.37
N ASP A 118 -14.93 -20.00 7.41
CA ASP A 118 -15.73 -21.20 7.60
C ASP A 118 -15.94 -21.54 9.11
N ASP A 119 -15.63 -20.61 10.03
CA ASP A 119 -15.69 -20.76 11.50
C ASP A 119 -14.86 -21.95 12.05
N LEU A 120 -13.81 -22.38 11.33
CA LEU A 120 -12.99 -23.55 11.69
C LEU A 120 -11.81 -23.23 12.62
N ILE A 121 -11.39 -21.96 12.68
CA ILE A 121 -10.36 -21.44 13.60
C ILE A 121 -10.78 -20.05 14.12
N ASP A 122 -10.35 -19.69 15.33
CA ASP A 122 -10.52 -18.31 15.83
C ASP A 122 -9.58 -17.35 15.08
N GLY A 123 -10.07 -16.15 14.76
CA GLY A 123 -9.26 -15.12 14.07
C GLY A 123 -8.01 -14.71 14.84
N GLY A 124 -8.03 -14.79 16.17
CA GLY A 124 -6.87 -14.61 17.02
C GLY A 124 -5.87 -15.76 17.02
N GLU A 125 -6.29 -16.98 16.66
CA GLU A 125 -5.38 -18.09 16.36
C GLU A 125 -4.76 -17.91 14.96
N TYR A 126 -5.56 -17.57 13.94
CA TYR A 126 -5.07 -17.23 12.59
C TYR A 126 -3.94 -16.18 12.67
N ILE A 127 -4.22 -15.04 13.30
CA ILE A 127 -3.26 -13.92 13.39
C ILE A 127 -1.98 -14.34 14.11
N GLN A 128 -2.08 -15.14 15.18
CA GLN A 128 -0.90 -15.68 15.87
C GLN A 128 -0.11 -16.68 15.01
N TRP A 129 -0.76 -17.55 14.24
CA TRP A 129 -0.10 -18.47 13.31
C TRP A 129 0.67 -17.71 12.22
N PHE A 130 0.05 -16.71 11.60
CA PHE A 130 0.70 -15.87 10.59
C PHE A 130 1.86 -15.07 11.19
N SER A 131 1.64 -14.45 12.35
CA SER A 131 2.64 -13.65 13.07
C SER A 131 3.90 -14.44 13.44
N ARG A 132 3.73 -15.63 14.00
CA ARG A 132 4.84 -16.55 14.32
C ARG A 132 5.57 -17.01 13.06
N THR A 133 4.84 -17.25 11.96
CA THR A 133 5.42 -17.61 10.66
C THR A 133 6.29 -16.47 10.10
N ALA A 134 5.81 -15.23 10.14
CA ALA A 134 6.59 -14.06 9.75
C ALA A 134 7.82 -13.85 10.66
N ALA A 135 7.68 -14.04 11.98
CA ALA A 135 8.79 -13.92 12.92
C ALA A 135 9.92 -14.92 12.63
N LEU A 136 9.59 -16.14 12.21
CA LEU A 136 10.57 -17.15 11.75
C LEU A 136 11.27 -16.74 10.44
N MET A 137 10.60 -16.01 9.55
CA MET A 137 11.20 -15.51 8.30
C MET A 137 12.18 -14.35 8.49
N ASP A 138 12.33 -13.79 9.70
CA ASP A 138 13.29 -12.69 9.98
C ASP A 138 14.75 -13.07 9.71
N PHE A 139 15.08 -14.37 9.82
CA PHE A 139 16.36 -14.90 9.38
C PHE A 139 16.48 -14.94 7.84
N VAL A 140 15.44 -15.44 7.15
CA VAL A 140 15.41 -15.53 5.67
C VAL A 140 15.52 -14.14 5.03
N TRP A 141 14.78 -13.16 5.56
CA TRP A 141 14.80 -11.77 5.10
C TRP A 141 16.20 -11.14 5.14
N ARG A 142 16.94 -11.38 6.23
CA ARG A 142 18.30 -10.83 6.44
C ARG A 142 19.38 -11.58 5.65
N SER A 143 19.12 -12.79 5.18
CA SER A 143 20.17 -13.70 4.68
C SER A 143 19.98 -14.23 3.25
N ASP A 144 18.81 -14.10 2.60
CA ASP A 144 18.64 -14.47 1.19
C ASP A 144 18.92 -13.27 0.24
N PRO A 145 19.98 -13.29 -0.59
CA PRO A 145 20.26 -12.22 -1.55
C PRO A 145 19.13 -11.99 -2.58
N ARG A 146 18.24 -12.97 -2.76
CA ARG A 146 17.06 -12.86 -3.64
C ARG A 146 16.04 -11.85 -3.11
N CYS A 147 16.00 -11.61 -1.80
CA CYS A 147 15.20 -10.54 -1.20
C CYS A 147 15.65 -9.17 -1.75
N SER A 148 16.96 -8.92 -1.82
CA SER A 148 17.51 -7.70 -2.43
C SER A 148 17.21 -7.59 -3.92
N GLU A 149 17.27 -8.69 -4.69
CA GLU A 149 16.94 -8.66 -6.12
C GLU A 149 15.44 -8.45 -6.37
N ARG A 150 14.56 -8.94 -5.50
CA ARG A 150 13.11 -8.65 -5.56
C ARG A 150 12.79 -7.18 -5.34
N LEU A 151 13.41 -6.56 -4.33
CA LEU A 151 13.33 -5.11 -4.11
C LEU A 151 13.79 -4.33 -5.35
N ARG A 152 14.91 -4.75 -5.98
CA ARG A 152 15.38 -4.18 -7.27
C ARG A 152 14.38 -4.40 -8.39
N SER A 153 13.78 -5.58 -8.51
CA SER A 153 12.78 -5.87 -9.55
C SER A 153 11.56 -4.96 -9.45
N VAL A 154 11.03 -4.74 -8.25
CA VAL A 154 9.90 -3.82 -8.02
C VAL A 154 10.32 -2.37 -8.25
N ALA A 155 11.48 -1.94 -7.75
CA ALA A 155 12.00 -0.59 -7.99
C ALA A 155 12.25 -0.32 -9.48
N ARG A 156 12.78 -1.28 -10.24
CA ARG A 156 12.99 -1.18 -11.71
C ARG A 156 11.68 -1.17 -12.48
N LYS A 157 10.70 -2.01 -12.12
CA LYS A 157 9.35 -2.00 -12.71
C LYS A 157 8.72 -0.62 -12.55
N LEU A 158 8.68 -0.11 -11.32
CA LEU A 158 8.15 1.22 -11.01
C LEU A 158 8.95 2.34 -11.71
N ARG A 159 10.28 2.20 -11.82
CA ARG A 159 11.12 3.12 -12.59
C ARG A 159 10.78 3.11 -14.08
N GLN A 160 10.60 1.94 -14.70
CA GLN A 160 10.27 1.83 -16.13
C GLN A 160 8.96 2.53 -16.47
N GLU A 161 7.96 2.44 -15.60
CA GLU A 161 6.67 3.12 -15.78
C GLU A 161 6.76 4.63 -15.53
N LEU A 162 7.57 5.07 -14.57
CA LEU A 162 7.81 6.49 -14.27
C LEU A 162 8.86 7.15 -15.18
N ARG A 163 9.60 6.37 -15.99
CA ARG A 163 10.72 6.83 -16.82
C ARG A 163 10.33 7.98 -17.76
N LEU A 164 9.10 7.98 -18.25
CA LEU A 164 8.59 9.04 -19.13
C LEU A 164 8.51 10.41 -18.44
N LEU A 165 8.48 10.46 -17.11
CA LEU A 165 8.46 11.70 -16.33
C LEU A 165 9.87 12.12 -15.86
N GLU A 166 10.87 11.21 -15.79
CA GLU A 166 12.24 11.52 -15.35
C GLU A 166 12.80 12.73 -16.11
N LYS A 167 13.20 13.80 -15.39
CA LYS A 167 13.73 15.01 -16.05
C LYS A 167 15.05 14.67 -16.77
N SER A 168 15.29 15.31 -17.91
CA SER A 168 16.49 15.12 -18.75
C SER A 168 17.83 15.29 -18.03
N ASN A 169 17.85 16.05 -16.92
CA ASN A 169 19.06 16.42 -16.17
C ASN A 169 19.21 15.65 -14.84
N VAL A 170 18.50 14.54 -14.63
CA VAL A 170 18.63 13.75 -13.39
C VAL A 170 19.88 12.87 -13.43
N GLU A 171 20.69 12.92 -12.36
CA GLU A 171 21.85 12.05 -12.14
C GLU A 171 21.49 10.57 -12.36
N GLU A 172 22.28 9.86 -13.16
CA GLU A 172 22.01 8.47 -13.55
C GLU A 172 21.84 7.55 -12.34
N GLY A 173 20.83 6.68 -12.40
CA GLY A 173 20.48 5.76 -11.33
C GLY A 173 20.08 6.43 -9.99
N SER A 174 19.96 7.76 -9.91
CA SER A 174 19.56 8.42 -8.65
C SER A 174 18.07 8.21 -8.35
N VAL A 175 17.20 8.22 -9.37
CA VAL A 175 15.79 7.82 -9.25
C VAL A 175 15.67 6.36 -8.80
N GLU A 176 16.51 5.46 -9.34
CA GLU A 176 16.52 4.05 -8.95
C GLU A 176 16.97 3.86 -7.49
N ARG A 177 17.98 4.63 -7.04
CA ARG A 177 18.43 4.65 -5.64
C ARG A 177 17.35 5.16 -4.67
N GLU A 178 16.57 6.17 -5.04
CA GLU A 178 15.45 6.65 -4.21
C GLU A 178 14.24 5.70 -4.25
N LEU A 179 13.87 5.14 -5.42
CA LEU A 179 12.85 4.11 -5.54
C LEU A 179 13.20 2.86 -4.72
N MET A 180 14.47 2.43 -4.74
CA MET A 180 14.96 1.36 -3.87
C MET A 180 14.74 1.66 -2.39
N LYS A 181 15.00 2.89 -1.93
CA LYS A 181 14.72 3.28 -0.53
C LYS A 181 13.23 3.26 -0.21
N VAL A 182 12.37 3.74 -1.12
CA VAL A 182 10.90 3.69 -0.97
C VAL A 182 10.41 2.25 -0.85
N VAL A 183 10.76 1.38 -1.81
CA VAL A 183 10.35 -0.04 -1.82
C VAL A 183 10.92 -0.81 -0.62
N THR A 184 12.18 -0.55 -0.22
CA THR A 184 12.78 -1.17 0.98
C THR A 184 12.08 -0.71 2.27
N THR A 185 11.70 0.57 2.37
CA THR A 185 10.95 1.10 3.52
C THR A 185 9.55 0.48 3.58
N ALA A 186 8.85 0.39 2.44
CA ALA A 186 7.53 -0.24 2.36
C ALA A 186 7.57 -1.72 2.74
N CYS A 187 8.52 -2.49 2.20
CA CYS A 187 8.66 -3.92 2.53
C CYS A 187 9.11 -4.15 3.97
N GLY A 188 9.91 -3.24 4.55
CA GLY A 188 10.26 -3.27 5.97
C GLY A 188 9.06 -3.01 6.88
N LEU A 189 8.15 -2.12 6.46
CA LEU A 189 6.91 -1.83 7.18
C LEU A 189 5.89 -2.97 7.06
N ASP A 190 5.70 -3.52 5.85
CA ASP A 190 4.90 -4.74 5.62
C ASP A 190 5.37 -5.89 6.51
N PHE A 191 6.67 -6.17 6.49
CA PHE A 191 7.26 -7.22 7.33
C PHE A 191 7.16 -6.93 8.84
N THR A 192 7.03 -5.67 9.24
CA THR A 192 6.86 -5.29 10.65
C THR A 192 5.41 -5.47 11.09
N MET A 193 4.44 -5.11 10.24
CA MET A 193 3.02 -5.42 10.44
C MET A 193 2.78 -6.94 10.50
N ALA A 194 3.36 -7.69 9.56
CA ALA A 194 3.24 -9.16 9.51
C ALA A 194 3.79 -9.89 10.75
N LYS A 195 4.65 -9.25 11.55
CA LYS A 195 5.26 -9.79 12.78
C LYS A 195 4.58 -9.34 14.09
N SER A 196 3.43 -8.70 14.01
CA SER A 196 2.63 -8.28 15.16
C SER A 196 1.53 -9.29 15.46
N ASN A 197 0.99 -9.33 16.68
CA ASN A 197 -0.20 -10.15 17.02
C ASN A 197 -1.53 -9.45 16.66
N ALA A 198 -1.50 -8.46 15.76
CA ALA A 198 -2.67 -7.84 15.17
C ALA A 198 -2.63 -7.99 13.64
N SER A 199 -3.79 -8.15 13.00
CA SER A 199 -3.87 -8.10 11.55
C SER A 199 -3.86 -6.64 11.09
N TYR A 200 -3.15 -6.34 10.00
CA TYR A 200 -3.11 -5.02 9.39
C TYR A 200 -3.49 -5.14 7.91
N THR A 201 -4.46 -4.32 7.50
CA THR A 201 -4.87 -4.20 6.10
C THR A 201 -4.53 -2.81 5.61
N VAL A 202 -3.61 -2.73 4.64
CA VAL A 202 -3.33 -1.50 3.88
C VAL A 202 -4.34 -1.41 2.75
N PHE A 203 -5.09 -0.30 2.67
CA PHE A 203 -6.23 -0.20 1.75
C PHE A 203 -6.30 1.15 1.04
N MET A 204 -6.62 1.14 -0.27
CA MET A 204 -7.00 2.36 -1.00
C MET A 204 -8.52 2.45 -1.20
N TYR A 205 -9.23 1.32 -1.22
CA TYR A 205 -10.68 1.20 -1.44
C TYR A 205 -11.34 0.60 -0.20
N ASP A 206 -12.65 0.74 -0.03
CA ASP A 206 -13.34 0.24 1.18
C ASP A 206 -13.10 -1.28 1.36
N VAL A 207 -12.72 -1.68 2.58
CA VAL A 207 -12.40 -3.07 2.96
C VAL A 207 -13.66 -3.86 3.30
N ARG A 208 -14.82 -3.18 3.43
CA ARG A 208 -16.11 -3.81 3.75
C ARG A 208 -16.69 -4.69 2.63
N ASP A 209 -16.07 -4.72 1.45
CA ASP A 209 -16.43 -5.62 0.35
C ASP A 209 -15.73 -6.98 0.51
N THR A 210 -16.26 -7.84 1.38
CA THR A 210 -15.73 -9.17 1.73
C THR A 210 -15.94 -10.23 0.63
N SER A 211 -16.11 -9.81 -0.62
CA SER A 211 -16.27 -10.68 -1.77
C SER A 211 -14.97 -11.45 -2.09
N PRO A 212 -14.99 -12.78 -2.27
CA PRO A 212 -13.80 -13.61 -2.60
C PRO A 212 -13.23 -13.34 -4.00
N LYS A 213 -13.83 -12.42 -4.76
CA LYS A 213 -13.17 -11.66 -5.81
C LYS A 213 -13.45 -10.19 -5.53
N PRO A 214 -12.44 -9.31 -5.43
CA PRO A 214 -12.74 -7.88 -5.48
C PRO A 214 -13.48 -7.62 -6.80
N PRO A 215 -14.64 -6.93 -6.78
CA PRO A 215 -15.20 -6.41 -8.02
C PRO A 215 -14.18 -5.45 -8.67
N PRO A 216 -14.43 -4.96 -9.90
CA PRO A 216 -13.67 -3.83 -10.43
C PRO A 216 -13.99 -2.57 -9.62
N CYS A 217 -13.41 -2.46 -8.42
CA CYS A 217 -13.60 -1.38 -7.46
C CYS A 217 -13.30 -0.07 -8.16
N LYS A 218 -14.34 0.74 -8.36
CA LYS A 218 -14.24 1.94 -9.19
C LYS A 218 -13.22 2.87 -8.55
N LEU A 219 -12.13 3.10 -9.27
CA LEU A 219 -10.98 3.93 -8.87
C LEU A 219 -11.34 5.42 -8.64
N HIS A 220 -12.62 5.75 -8.80
CA HIS A 220 -13.23 7.06 -9.02
C HIS A 220 -14.75 6.94 -8.73
N GLY A 221 -15.39 8.03 -8.32
CA GLY A 221 -16.85 8.12 -8.16
C GLY A 221 -17.43 7.53 -6.88
N MET A 222 -16.60 7.12 -5.91
CA MET A 222 -17.07 6.63 -4.59
C MET A 222 -17.63 7.78 -3.73
N PRO A 223 -18.71 7.56 -2.94
CA PRO A 223 -19.28 8.55 -2.04
C PRO A 223 -18.39 8.75 -0.80
N PHE A 224 -18.27 9.99 -0.35
CA PHE A 224 -17.26 10.37 0.64
C PHE A 224 -17.80 11.37 1.66
N ASP A 225 -17.50 11.14 2.93
CA ASP A 225 -17.67 12.15 3.98
C ASP A 225 -16.43 13.06 3.99
N SER A 226 -16.62 14.32 3.57
CA SER A 226 -15.57 15.34 3.54
C SER A 226 -15.18 15.91 4.91
N GLU A 227 -16.01 15.71 5.94
CA GLU A 227 -15.75 16.15 7.32
C GLU A 227 -14.93 15.08 8.07
N ASN A 228 -15.37 13.81 8.00
CA ASN A 228 -14.67 12.70 8.67
C ASN A 228 -13.54 12.08 7.83
N MET A 229 -13.46 12.36 6.53
CA MET A 229 -12.52 11.76 5.56
C MET A 229 -12.70 10.24 5.38
N GLU A 230 -13.95 9.76 5.37
CA GLU A 230 -14.31 8.34 5.41
C GLU A 230 -15.33 7.93 4.33
N ASP A 231 -15.43 6.61 4.06
CA ASP A 231 -16.37 6.05 3.08
C ASP A 231 -17.79 5.93 3.64
N THR A 232 -18.74 6.56 2.95
CA THR A 232 -20.17 6.55 3.28
C THR A 232 -20.94 5.49 2.49
N TYR A 233 -20.32 4.33 2.25
CA TYR A 233 -20.98 3.21 1.57
C TYR A 233 -21.98 2.52 2.50
N TYR A 234 -23.24 2.95 2.39
CA TYR A 234 -24.39 2.32 3.05
C TYR A 234 -25.32 1.73 1.98
N PRO A 235 -25.75 0.45 2.10
CA PRO A 235 -26.79 -0.11 1.23
C PRO A 235 -28.07 0.73 1.31
N GLY A 236 -28.52 1.24 0.16
CA GLY A 236 -29.68 2.13 0.09
C GLY A 236 -29.38 3.64 0.22
N ALA A 237 -28.11 4.04 0.36
CA ALA A 237 -27.73 5.45 0.21
C ALA A 237 -28.17 5.98 -1.17
N GLN A 238 -28.87 7.10 -1.21
CA GLN A 238 -29.23 7.75 -2.47
C GLN A 238 -27.98 8.18 -3.24
N PRO A 239 -28.01 8.24 -4.57
CA PRO A 239 -26.88 8.70 -5.37
C PRO A 239 -26.61 10.18 -5.11
N TRP A 240 -25.72 10.47 -4.16
CA TRP A 240 -25.32 11.82 -3.82
C TRP A 240 -24.75 12.55 -5.05
N ASN A 241 -24.78 13.88 -4.97
CA ASN A 241 -24.41 14.77 -6.06
C ASN A 241 -23.00 14.47 -6.65
N LEU A 242 -22.77 14.92 -7.88
CA LEU A 242 -21.50 14.70 -8.58
C LEU A 242 -20.28 15.35 -7.89
N ARG A 243 -20.48 16.28 -6.95
CA ARG A 243 -19.41 17.03 -6.26
C ARG A 243 -18.89 16.33 -5.00
N SER A 244 -19.66 15.40 -4.42
CA SER A 244 -19.31 14.70 -3.17
C SER A 244 -18.72 13.31 -3.46
N ARG A 245 -17.72 13.26 -4.35
CA ARG A 245 -17.14 12.03 -4.89
C ARG A 245 -15.62 12.06 -4.84
N VAL A 246 -15.00 10.91 -4.57
CA VAL A 246 -13.57 10.72 -4.76
C VAL A 246 -13.27 10.58 -6.26
N ASP A 247 -12.50 11.49 -6.84
CA ASP A 247 -11.94 11.30 -8.18
C ASP A 247 -10.76 10.31 -8.12
N VAL A 248 -9.88 10.44 -7.11
CA VAL A 248 -8.67 9.62 -6.96
C VAL A 248 -8.30 9.41 -5.49
N VAL A 249 -7.83 8.20 -5.13
CA VAL A 249 -7.21 7.93 -3.82
C VAL A 249 -5.71 8.20 -3.91
N ARG A 250 -5.23 9.21 -3.16
CA ARG A 250 -3.86 9.73 -3.18
C ARG A 250 -2.87 8.90 -2.36
N SER A 251 -3.30 8.41 -1.20
CA SER A 251 -2.52 7.47 -0.37
C SER A 251 -3.44 6.47 0.33
N PRO A 252 -2.97 5.24 0.61
CA PRO A 252 -3.74 4.26 1.36
C PRO A 252 -4.02 4.72 2.79
N GLY A 253 -5.00 4.07 3.41
CA GLY A 253 -5.15 4.00 4.86
C GLY A 253 -4.60 2.67 5.41
N ILE A 254 -4.63 2.53 6.73
CA ILE A 254 -4.33 1.30 7.45
C ILE A 254 -5.44 1.03 8.46
N ILE A 255 -6.06 -0.15 8.37
CA ILE A 255 -6.90 -0.73 9.41
C ILE A 255 -6.08 -1.76 10.18
N LYS A 256 -6.23 -1.77 11.50
CA LYS A 256 -5.71 -2.76 12.45
C LYS A 256 -6.87 -3.54 13.04
N ILE A 257 -6.75 -4.86 13.16
CA ILE A 257 -7.70 -5.75 13.84
C ILE A 257 -6.95 -6.49 14.95
N GLY A 258 -7.44 -6.37 16.17
CA GLY A 258 -6.76 -6.84 17.38
C GLY A 258 -5.64 -5.93 17.87
N SER A 259 -5.13 -6.22 19.07
CA SER A 259 -4.04 -5.49 19.73
C SER A 259 -2.68 -6.12 19.41
N GLY A 260 -1.59 -5.35 19.52
CA GLY A 260 -0.23 -5.89 19.37
C GLY A 260 0.17 -6.94 20.41
N LEU A 261 -0.68 -7.18 21.43
CA LEU A 261 -0.53 -8.22 22.44
C LEU A 261 -1.33 -9.49 22.13
N GLY A 262 -2.26 -9.44 21.16
CA GLY A 262 -3.11 -10.56 20.75
C GLY A 262 -4.47 -10.63 21.44
N SER A 263 -5.12 -9.48 21.64
CA SER A 263 -6.49 -9.35 22.18
C SER A 263 -7.39 -8.54 21.22
N GLU A 264 -8.68 -8.38 21.53
CA GLU A 264 -9.57 -7.37 20.91
C GLU A 264 -9.85 -7.51 19.39
N TYR A 265 -9.71 -8.72 18.83
CA TYR A 265 -9.93 -8.99 17.40
C TYR A 265 -11.34 -8.64 16.88
N GLY A 266 -12.35 -8.52 17.75
CA GLY A 266 -13.73 -8.18 17.37
C GLY A 266 -13.98 -6.72 16.94
N LYS A 267 -12.95 -5.85 16.84
CA LYS A 267 -13.12 -4.44 16.41
C LYS A 267 -11.98 -3.94 15.49
N PRO A 268 -12.27 -3.54 14.24
CA PRO A 268 -11.30 -2.86 13.40
C PRO A 268 -11.07 -1.40 13.87
N THR A 269 -9.82 -0.96 13.88
CA THR A 269 -9.40 0.40 14.21
C THR A 269 -8.65 1.03 13.03
N VAL A 270 -9.04 2.23 12.59
CA VAL A 270 -8.32 2.97 11.54
C VAL A 270 -7.13 3.70 12.15
N LEU A 271 -5.92 3.21 11.90
CA LEU A 271 -4.67 3.86 12.36
C LEU A 271 -4.22 5.01 11.45
N VAL A 272 -4.50 4.88 10.16
CA VAL A 272 -4.19 5.89 9.16
C VAL A 272 -5.41 6.05 8.26
N LYS A 273 -6.01 7.25 8.23
CA LYS A 273 -7.05 7.59 7.25
C LYS A 273 -6.43 7.71 5.86
N ARG A 274 -7.06 7.09 4.85
CA ARG A 274 -6.64 7.25 3.45
C ARG A 274 -6.75 8.72 3.03
N LYS A 275 -5.94 9.16 2.08
CA LYS A 275 -6.01 10.54 1.54
C LYS A 275 -6.62 10.49 0.15
N VAL A 276 -7.57 11.38 -0.13
CA VAL A 276 -8.30 11.42 -1.42
C VAL A 276 -8.12 12.77 -2.11
N LEU A 277 -8.45 12.79 -3.39
CA LEU A 277 -8.61 13.97 -4.22
C LEU A 277 -10.05 13.98 -4.73
N CYS A 278 -10.73 15.10 -4.52
CA CYS A 278 -12.00 15.44 -5.16
C CYS A 278 -11.70 16.65 -6.05
N LEU A 279 -12.01 16.57 -7.34
CA LEU A 279 -11.78 17.64 -8.30
C LEU A 279 -13.08 18.46 -8.50
N PRO A 280 -12.98 19.77 -8.78
CA PRO A 280 -14.14 20.63 -8.98
C PRO A 280 -14.98 20.26 -10.22
#